data_AF-A0A517MNT8-F1
#
_entry.id   AF-A0A517MNT8-F1
#
_cell.length_a   1.000
_cell.length_b   1.000
_cell.length_c   1.000
_cell.angle_alpha   90.00
_cell.angle_beta   90.00
_cell.angle_gamma   90.00
#
_symmetry.space_group_name_H-M   'P 1'
#
loop_
_entity.id
_entity.type
_entity.pdbx_description
1 polymer ?
#
loop_
_entity_poly.entity_id
_entity_poly.type
_entity_poly.pdbx_seq_one_letter_code
_entity_poly.pdbx_strand_id
1 'polypeptide(L)'
;MDQHLQQKLAEYIAPFQECPPLDVRVLHVLQALPKLVQVDFASDDRFRVTLEDFVPGRGWRMFIDLPVNGQATSRCVVLRTKLAAAEESFSLYIIAHEFAHAFLRNGGWKSITDPEQAADALAAEWGFPRPLTLPTF
;
A
#
# COMPACT_ATOMS: atom_id res chain seq x y z
N MET A 1 -15.98 4.17 -15.82
CA MET A 1 -14.84 3.54 -15.11
C MET A 1 -14.35 2.41 -16.00
N ASP A 2 -13.04 2.28 -16.21
CA ASP A 2 -12.47 1.29 -17.15
C ASP A 2 -12.64 -0.12 -16.58
N GLN A 3 -13.18 -1.06 -17.37
CA GLN A 3 -13.39 -2.46 -16.93
C GLN A 3 -12.07 -3.14 -16.52
N HIS A 4 -10.96 -2.79 -17.18
CA HIS A 4 -9.65 -3.33 -16.85
C HIS A 4 -9.18 -2.87 -15.46
N LEU A 5 -9.44 -1.61 -15.11
CA LEU A 5 -9.08 -1.07 -13.82
C LEU A 5 -9.89 -1.71 -12.69
N GLN A 6 -11.18 -1.97 -12.91
CA GLN A 6 -12.01 -2.68 -11.94
C GLN A 6 -11.52 -4.10 -11.69
N GLN A 7 -11.08 -4.80 -12.74
CA GLN A 7 -10.50 -6.14 -12.63
C GLN A 7 -9.20 -6.11 -11.81
N LYS A 8 -8.29 -5.17 -12.09
CA LYS A 8 -7.03 -5.02 -11.33
C LYS A 8 -7.28 -4.66 -9.86
N LEU A 9 -8.23 -3.77 -9.58
CA LEU A 9 -8.65 -3.45 -8.21
C LEU A 9 -9.17 -4.70 -7.48
N ALA A 10 -9.96 -5.54 -8.16
CA ALA A 10 -10.45 -6.81 -7.61
C ALA A 10 -9.30 -7.78 -7.28
N GLU A 11 -8.24 -7.82 -8.10
CA GLU A 11 -7.04 -8.61 -7.85
C GLU A 11 -6.26 -8.11 -6.63
N TYR A 12 -6.19 -6.79 -6.40
CA TYR A 12 -5.49 -6.22 -5.25
C TYR A 12 -6.22 -6.47 -3.92
N ILE A 13 -7.55 -6.56 -3.94
CA ILE A 13 -8.33 -6.86 -2.73
C ILE A 13 -8.46 -8.36 -2.44
N ALA A 14 -8.22 -9.23 -3.44
CA ALA A 14 -8.40 -10.68 -3.31
C ALA A 14 -7.67 -11.28 -2.08
N PRO A 15 -6.43 -10.90 -1.75
CA PRO A 15 -5.74 -11.42 -0.56
C PRO A 15 -6.38 -11.03 0.77
N PHE A 16 -7.23 -10.00 0.78
CA PHE A 16 -7.84 -9.43 1.99
C PHE A 16 -9.27 -9.90 2.21
N GLN A 17 -9.87 -10.64 1.27
CA GLN A 17 -11.30 -11.03 1.31
C GLN A 17 -11.69 -11.81 2.59
N GLU A 18 -10.74 -12.51 3.21
CA GLU A 18 -10.96 -13.26 4.46
C GLU A 18 -10.56 -12.47 5.71
N CYS A 19 -10.20 -11.19 5.58
CA CYS A 19 -9.72 -10.32 6.66
C CYS A 19 -10.51 -8.99 6.77
N PRO A 20 -11.84 -9.01 6.96
CA PRO A 20 -12.59 -7.77 7.20
C PRO A 20 -12.16 -7.10 8.53
N PRO A 21 -12.10 -5.75 8.61
CA PRO A 21 -12.50 -4.77 7.59
C PRO A 21 -11.36 -4.31 6.65
N LEU A 22 -10.25 -5.07 6.55
CA LEU A 22 -9.06 -4.61 5.83
C LEU A 22 -9.26 -4.56 4.31
N ASP A 23 -10.05 -5.48 3.75
CA ASP A 23 -10.50 -5.46 2.35
C ASP A 23 -11.21 -4.16 1.97
N VAL A 24 -12.16 -3.72 2.80
CA VAL A 24 -12.92 -2.48 2.61
C VAL A 24 -12.01 -1.27 2.70
N ARG A 25 -11.08 -1.27 3.66
CA ARG A 25 -10.11 -0.18 3.86
C ARG A 25 -9.14 -0.07 2.69
N VAL A 26 -8.62 -1.19 2.19
CA VAL A 26 -7.73 -1.23 1.02
C VAL A 26 -8.46 -0.73 -0.22
N LEU A 27 -9.68 -1.20 -0.45
CA LEU A 27 -10.51 -0.73 -1.58
C LEU A 27 -10.78 0.76 -1.48
N HIS A 28 -11.11 1.26 -0.29
CA HIS A 28 -11.38 2.68 -0.05
C HIS A 28 -10.18 3.55 -0.41
N VAL A 29 -8.98 3.20 0.05
CA VAL A 29 -7.76 3.95 -0.30
C VAL A 29 -7.51 3.89 -1.80
N LEU A 30 -7.55 2.70 -2.41
CA LEU A 30 -7.31 2.53 -3.86
C LEU A 30 -8.26 3.40 -4.72
N GLN A 31 -9.53 3.50 -4.32
CA GLN A 31 -10.53 4.32 -5.01
C GLN A 31 -10.30 5.82 -4.83
N ALA A 32 -9.75 6.24 -3.68
CA ALA A 32 -9.43 7.63 -3.39
C ALA A 32 -8.15 8.12 -4.10
N LEU A 33 -7.26 7.20 -4.53
CA LEU A 33 -6.03 7.58 -5.24
C LEU A 33 -6.32 8.37 -6.53
N PRO A 34 -5.45 9.32 -6.92
CA PRO A 34 -5.56 9.98 -8.21
C PRO A 34 -5.56 8.97 -9.36
N LYS A 35 -6.33 9.26 -10.42
CA LYS A 35 -6.45 8.35 -11.58
C LYS A 35 -5.11 7.97 -12.20
N LEU A 36 -4.14 8.88 -12.21
CA LEU A 36 -2.78 8.61 -12.69
C LEU A 36 -2.10 7.50 -11.88
N VAL A 37 -2.25 7.50 -10.56
CA VAL A 37 -1.67 6.49 -9.65
C VAL A 37 -2.38 5.15 -9.85
N GLN A 38 -3.71 5.16 -9.94
CA GLN A 38 -4.49 3.95 -10.23
C GLN A 38 -4.07 3.30 -11.56
N VAL A 39 -3.80 4.11 -12.59
CA VAL A 39 -3.32 3.63 -13.90
C VAL A 39 -1.87 3.13 -13.82
N ASP A 40 -0.96 3.80 -13.08
CA ASP A 40 0.42 3.32 -12.89
C ASP A 40 0.44 1.93 -12.24
N PHE A 41 -0.38 1.72 -11.22
CA PHE A 41 -0.51 0.41 -10.57
C PHE A 41 -1.12 -0.64 -11.50
N ALA A 42 -2.21 -0.31 -12.18
CA ALA A 42 -2.88 -1.24 -13.09
C ALA A 42 -2.01 -1.64 -14.29
N SER A 43 -1.10 -0.75 -14.73
CA SER A 43 -0.23 -0.96 -15.89
C SER A 43 1.09 -1.68 -15.54
N ASP A 44 1.49 -1.75 -14.28
CA ASP A 44 2.69 -2.46 -13.84
C ASP A 44 2.32 -3.82 -13.24
N ASP A 45 2.54 -4.90 -13.99
CA ASP A 45 2.25 -6.27 -13.54
C ASP A 45 3.09 -6.72 -12.33
N ARG A 46 4.10 -5.94 -11.93
CA ARG A 46 4.89 -6.19 -10.71
C ARG A 46 4.26 -5.58 -9.46
N PHE A 47 3.30 -4.66 -9.62
CA PHE A 47 2.59 -4.11 -8.47
C PHE A 47 1.64 -5.17 -7.90
N ARG A 48 1.82 -5.49 -6.62
CA ARG A 48 1.01 -6.46 -5.90
C ARG A 48 0.72 -5.94 -4.50
N VAL A 49 -0.44 -6.26 -3.97
CA VAL A 49 -0.80 -5.99 -2.58
C VAL A 49 -1.04 -7.34 -1.92
N THR A 50 -0.43 -7.61 -0.78
CA THR A 50 -0.54 -8.90 -0.08
C THR A 50 -0.60 -8.70 1.43
N LEU A 51 -1.11 -9.71 2.14
CA LEU A 51 -1.05 -9.76 3.60
C LEU A 51 0.33 -10.20 4.10
N GLU A 52 0.73 -9.66 5.26
CA GLU A 52 1.88 -10.13 6.02
C GLU A 52 1.59 -11.53 6.59
N ASP A 53 2.26 -12.55 6.06
CA ASP A 53 2.12 -13.95 6.46
C ASP A 53 3.02 -14.31 7.68
N PHE A 54 3.07 -13.44 8.69
CA PHE A 54 3.95 -13.64 9.85
C PHE A 54 3.50 -14.82 10.72
N VAL A 55 4.25 -15.93 10.67
CA VAL A 55 4.10 -17.08 11.58
C VAL A 55 5.20 -17.04 12.66
N PRO A 56 4.86 -16.86 13.96
CA PRO A 56 5.83 -16.93 15.05
C PRO A 56 6.58 -18.28 15.05
N GLY A 57 7.91 -18.23 15.04
CA GLY A 57 8.78 -19.43 15.04
C GLY A 57 9.18 -19.96 13.65
N ARG A 58 8.59 -19.47 12.55
CA ARG A 58 8.97 -19.85 11.17
C ARG A 58 9.76 -18.80 10.40
N GLY A 59 9.82 -17.57 10.92
CA GLY A 59 10.42 -16.43 10.21
C GLY A 59 9.53 -15.92 9.07
N TRP A 60 9.93 -14.79 8.50
CA TRP A 60 9.18 -14.10 7.44
C TRP A 60 9.43 -14.81 6.09
N ARG A 61 8.40 -15.06 5.29
CA ARG A 61 8.56 -15.46 3.88
C ARG A 61 8.12 -14.32 2.97
N MET A 62 9.07 -13.47 2.62
CA MET A 62 8.89 -12.50 1.54
C MET A 62 9.35 -13.16 0.25
N PHE A 63 8.44 -13.39 -0.69
CA PHE A 63 8.84 -13.57 -2.09
C PHE A 63 9.11 -12.18 -2.66
N ILE A 64 10.29 -11.64 -2.36
CA ILE A 64 10.83 -10.51 -3.12
C ILE A 64 11.38 -11.13 -4.41
N ASP A 65 10.76 -10.83 -5.54
CA ASP A 65 11.42 -11.09 -6.82
C ASP A 65 12.77 -10.36 -6.79
N LEU A 66 13.86 -11.12 -6.98
CA LEU A 66 15.20 -10.55 -7.05
C LEU A 66 15.18 -9.39 -8.05
N PRO A 67 15.77 -8.22 -7.72
CA PRO A 67 15.78 -7.09 -8.63
C PRO A 67 16.56 -7.47 -9.91
N VAL A 68 15.84 -7.76 -10.98
CA VAL A 68 16.44 -7.97 -12.29
C VAL A 68 16.75 -6.59 -12.87
N ASN A 69 18.05 -6.34 -13.13
CA ASN A 69 18.58 -5.17 -13.82
C ASN A 69 18.53 -3.83 -13.07
N GLY A 70 19.12 -3.74 -11.88
CA GLY A 70 19.53 -2.45 -11.28
C GLY A 70 18.41 -1.49 -10.85
N GLN A 71 17.14 -1.89 -10.98
CA GLN A 71 15.99 -1.21 -10.37
C GLN A 71 15.62 -1.94 -9.08
N ALA A 72 16.26 -1.57 -7.98
CA ALA A 72 16.20 -2.26 -6.69
C ALA A 72 14.94 -1.97 -5.86
N THR A 73 13.76 -1.84 -6.49
CA THR A 73 12.54 -1.44 -5.78
C THR A 73 11.41 -2.40 -6.13
N SER A 74 11.17 -3.35 -5.23
CA SER A 74 9.98 -4.21 -5.29
C SER A 74 8.72 -3.35 -5.17
N ARG A 75 7.74 -3.56 -6.05
CA ARG A 75 6.43 -2.88 -6.02
C ARG A 75 5.36 -3.69 -5.27
N CYS A 76 5.79 -4.59 -4.39
CA CYS A 76 4.90 -5.39 -3.56
C CYS A 76 4.62 -4.66 -2.24
N VAL A 77 3.36 -4.32 -2.00
CA VAL A 77 2.88 -3.70 -0.77
C VAL A 77 2.38 -4.80 0.17
N VAL A 78 2.97 -4.87 1.35
CA VAL A 78 2.66 -5.89 2.35
C VAL A 78 1.95 -5.23 3.53
N LEU A 79 0.69 -5.60 3.76
CA LEU A 79 -0.13 -5.03 4.83
C LEU A 79 -0.30 -6.03 5.97
N ARG A 80 -0.22 -5.53 7.21
CA ARG A 80 -0.37 -6.36 8.40
C ARG A 80 -1.83 -6.63 8.72
N THR A 81 -2.18 -7.86 9.09
CA THR A 81 -3.53 -8.21 9.58
C THR A 81 -3.94 -7.40 10.81
N LYS A 82 -2.98 -6.96 11.64
CA LYS A 82 -3.22 -6.07 12.78
C LYS A 82 -3.88 -4.74 12.41
N LEU A 83 -3.73 -4.29 11.15
CA LEU A 83 -4.43 -3.10 10.65
C LEU A 83 -5.95 -3.29 10.61
N ALA A 84 -6.47 -4.51 10.63
CA ALA A 84 -7.90 -4.79 10.79
C ALA A 84 -8.40 -4.37 12.17
N ALA A 85 -7.59 -4.55 13.22
CA ALA A 85 -7.92 -4.23 14.61
C ALA A 85 -7.54 -2.79 15.03
N ALA A 86 -6.67 -2.13 14.26
CA ALA A 86 -6.29 -0.75 14.51
C ALA A 86 -7.42 0.24 14.15
N GLU A 87 -7.31 1.43 14.73
CA GLU A 87 -8.19 2.57 14.46
C GLU A 87 -8.22 2.87 12.96
N GLU A 88 -9.41 3.21 12.45
CA GLU A 88 -9.65 3.29 11.02
C GLU A 88 -8.79 4.35 10.34
N SER A 89 -8.69 5.55 10.91
CA SER A 89 -7.88 6.63 10.33
C SER A 89 -6.41 6.26 10.26
N PHE A 90 -5.88 5.58 11.28
CA PHE A 90 -4.52 5.06 11.28
C PHE A 90 -4.33 3.97 10.21
N SER A 91 -5.26 3.03 10.08
CA SER A 91 -5.14 1.98 9.07
C SER A 91 -5.23 2.53 7.64
N LEU A 92 -6.13 3.48 7.38
CA LEU A 92 -6.24 4.13 6.07
C LEU A 92 -4.96 4.91 5.73
N TYR A 93 -4.39 5.63 6.71
CA TYR A 93 -3.10 6.29 6.56
C TYR A 93 -1.98 5.31 6.22
N ILE A 94 -1.83 4.22 6.97
CA ILE A 94 -0.77 3.23 6.70
C ILE A 94 -0.92 2.63 5.30
N ILE A 95 -2.14 2.27 4.89
CA ILE A 95 -2.38 1.73 3.54
C ILE A 95 -1.97 2.76 2.47
N ALA A 96 -2.37 4.01 2.63
CA ALA A 96 -2.00 5.09 1.71
C ALA A 96 -0.49 5.35 1.70
N HIS A 97 0.18 5.28 2.86
CA HIS A 97 1.63 5.43 2.99
C HIS A 97 2.39 4.35 2.22
N GLU A 98 2.00 3.09 2.38
CA GLU A 98 2.64 1.98 1.65
C GLU A 98 2.41 2.07 0.13
N PHE A 99 1.22 2.55 -0.29
CA PHE A 99 0.98 2.85 -1.70
C PHE A 99 1.83 4.00 -2.21
N ALA A 100 2.08 5.02 -1.39
CA ALA A 100 2.97 6.11 -1.75
C ALA A 100 4.40 5.61 -1.98
N HIS A 101 4.91 4.74 -1.11
CA HIS A 101 6.20 4.07 -1.33
C HIS A 101 6.26 3.30 -2.64
N ALA A 102 5.22 2.55 -2.97
CA ALA A 102 5.14 1.79 -4.22
C ALA A 102 5.08 2.67 -5.48
N PHE A 103 4.37 3.80 -5.40
CA PHE A 103 4.29 4.77 -6.50
C PHE A 103 5.59 5.55 -6.70
N LEU A 104 6.19 6.01 -5.61
CA LEU A 104 7.46 6.74 -5.60
C LEU A 104 8.66 5.83 -5.85
N ARG A 105 8.47 4.50 -5.80
CA ARG A 105 9.53 3.50 -5.87
C ARG A 105 10.59 3.74 -4.78
N ASN A 106 10.16 4.01 -3.55
CA ASN A 106 11.00 4.44 -2.43
C ASN A 106 11.87 5.68 -2.73
N GLY A 107 11.46 6.50 -3.70
CA GLY A 107 12.11 7.76 -4.05
C GLY A 107 11.57 8.93 -3.25
N GLY A 108 12.14 10.12 -3.49
CA GLY A 108 11.65 11.37 -2.94
C GLY A 108 10.38 11.87 -3.62
N TRP A 109 9.73 12.86 -3.00
CA TRP A 109 8.57 13.57 -3.53
C TRP A 109 8.79 15.09 -3.46
N LYS A 110 8.70 15.76 -4.62
CA LYS A 110 9.00 17.20 -4.75
C LYS A 110 10.39 17.52 -4.19
N SER A 111 10.47 18.32 -3.13
CA SER A 111 11.71 18.70 -2.44
C SER A 111 12.10 17.75 -1.31
N ILE A 112 11.26 16.76 -0.98
CA ILE A 112 11.49 15.81 0.10
C ILE A 112 12.30 14.64 -0.46
N THR A 113 13.52 14.47 0.01
CA THR A 113 14.42 13.38 -0.43
C THR A 113 14.33 12.14 0.45
N ASP A 114 13.84 12.29 1.69
CA ASP A 114 13.64 11.20 2.62
C ASP A 114 12.39 10.39 2.22
N PRO A 115 12.51 9.08 1.91
CA PRO A 115 11.40 8.29 1.39
C PRO A 115 10.19 8.22 2.33
N GLU A 116 10.43 8.15 3.64
CA GLU A 116 9.34 8.09 4.63
C GLU A 116 8.56 9.40 4.68
N GLN A 117 9.25 10.55 4.73
CA GLN A 117 8.60 11.85 4.68
C GLN A 117 7.91 12.10 3.33
N ALA A 118 8.48 11.57 2.24
CA ALA A 118 7.90 11.68 0.91
C ALA A 118 6.59 10.88 0.81
N ALA A 119 6.57 9.67 1.36
CA ALA A 119 5.37 8.85 1.47
C ALA A 119 4.31 9.48 2.38
N ASP A 120 4.71 10.01 3.55
CA ASP A 120 3.82 10.74 4.47
C ASP A 120 3.14 11.93 3.76
N ALA A 121 3.94 12.73 3.04
CA ALA A 121 3.44 13.91 2.32
C ALA A 121 2.50 13.52 1.17
N LEU A 122 2.83 12.47 0.42
CA LEU A 122 2.02 12.01 -0.70
C LEU A 122 0.71 11.36 -0.22
N ALA A 123 0.73 10.57 0.85
CA ALA A 123 -0.46 10.02 1.48
C ALA A 123 -1.40 11.14 1.99
N ALA A 124 -0.83 12.20 2.58
CA ALA A 124 -1.59 13.38 2.96
C ALA A 124 -2.21 14.11 1.74
N GLU A 125 -1.49 14.23 0.62
CA GLU A 125 -2.03 14.76 -0.64
C GLU A 125 -3.19 13.91 -1.20
N TRP A 126 -3.23 12.62 -0.89
CA TRP A 126 -4.34 11.72 -1.22
C TRP A 126 -5.50 11.75 -0.23
N GLY A 127 -5.41 12.57 0.82
CA GLY A 127 -6.47 12.72 1.84
C GLY A 127 -6.31 11.83 3.06
N PHE A 128 -5.18 11.14 3.22
CA PHE A 128 -4.90 10.26 4.36
C PHE A 128 -3.67 10.77 5.15
N PRO A 129 -3.79 11.90 5.86
CA PRO A 129 -2.67 12.43 6.62
C PRO A 129 -2.32 11.52 7.80
N ARG A 130 -1.04 11.52 8.17
CA ARG A 130 -0.56 10.84 9.38
C ARG A 130 -1.33 11.30 10.62
N PRO A 131 -1.92 10.38 11.41
CA PRO A 131 -2.60 10.76 12.65
C PRO A 131 -1.64 11.42 13.62
N LEU A 132 -2.03 12.58 14.17
CA LEU A 132 -1.24 13.32 15.17
C LEU A 132 -1.18 12.58 16.53
N THR A 133 -2.13 11.68 16.77
CA THR A 133 -2.19 10.82 17.94
C THR A 133 -1.92 9.39 17.52
N LEU A 134 -0.75 8.85 17.88
CA LEU A 134 -0.50 7.41 17.80
C LEU A 134 -1.47 6.71 18.77
N PRO A 135 -2.11 5.60 18.36
CA PRO A 135 -2.92 4.82 19.30
C PRO A 135 -2.02 4.35 20.45
N THR A 136 -2.40 4.68 21.68
CA THR A 136 -1.87 4.03 22.88
C THR A 136 -2.30 2.56 22.84
N PHE A 137 -1.35 1.67 22.57
CA PHE A 137 -1.52 0.21 22.66
C PHE A 137 -1.44 -0.27 24.10
#